data_AF-A0A0M8SW95-F1
#
_entry.id   AF-A0A0M8SW95-F1
#
_cell.length_a   1.000
_cell.length_b   1.000
_cell.length_c   1.000
_cell.angle_alpha   90.00
_cell.angle_beta   90.00
_cell.angle_gamma   90.00
#
_symmetry.space_group_name_H-M   'P 1'
#
loop_
_entity.id
_entity.type
_entity.pdbx_description
1 polymer ?
#
loop_
_entity_poly.entity_id
_entity_poly.type
_entity_poly.pdbx_seq_one_letter_code
_entity_poly.pdbx_strand_id
1 'polypeptide(L)'
;MPLSARAGTLGAMVIPDQPEPARVLPALPDRDHEDGEIRWGRWEPALAASHIDPRCPTCAFPGPLSTVFGQTWYTPEPTPVRVRRSRPGQPSEWVQAQGPSYWCKTHYAVRCPQCDEMTVYRRSDWTEIHYRPPTTERAVPKTDDNVLF
;
A
#
# COMPACT_ATOMS: atom_id res chain seq x y z
N MET A 1 -7.94 38.33 62.49
CA MET A 1 -8.65 37.55 61.46
C MET A 1 -9.85 38.36 60.98
N PRO A 2 -10.26 38.36 59.69
CA PRO A 2 -9.86 37.44 58.63
C PRO A 2 -9.17 38.10 57.42
N LEU A 3 -8.44 37.25 56.70
CA LEU A 3 -7.93 37.42 55.35
C LEU A 3 -9.09 37.44 54.35
N SER A 4 -9.06 38.35 53.38
CA SER A 4 -9.88 38.22 52.17
C SER A 4 -8.93 38.08 50.98
N ALA A 5 -8.50 36.84 50.76
CA ALA A 5 -7.78 36.44 49.57
C ALA A 5 -8.76 36.49 48.39
N ARG A 6 -8.52 37.39 47.44
CA ARG A 6 -9.17 37.32 46.14
C ARG A 6 -8.67 36.07 45.42
N ALA A 7 -9.59 35.15 45.16
CA ALA A 7 -9.35 33.97 44.34
C ALA A 7 -8.78 34.39 42.98
N GLY A 8 -7.54 33.97 42.71
CA GLY A 8 -6.94 34.06 41.39
C GLY A 8 -7.69 33.10 40.47
N THR A 9 -8.36 33.64 39.47
CA THR A 9 -8.89 32.87 38.34
C THR A 9 -7.69 32.25 37.63
N LEU A 10 -7.49 30.94 37.79
CA LEU A 10 -6.60 30.15 36.94
C LEU A 10 -7.20 30.19 35.53
N GLY A 11 -6.79 31.19 34.74
CA GLY A 11 -7.00 31.17 33.31
C GLY A 11 -6.29 29.94 32.77
N ALA A 12 -7.05 28.97 32.30
CA ALA A 12 -6.51 27.85 31.55
C ALA A 12 -5.66 28.43 30.41
N MET A 13 -4.34 28.26 30.50
CA MET A 13 -3.47 28.47 29.35
C MET A 13 -3.90 27.47 28.29
N VAL A 14 -4.69 27.94 27.34
CA VAL A 14 -4.86 27.27 26.05
C VAL A 14 -3.48 27.29 25.43
N ILE A 15 -2.76 26.17 25.56
CA ILE A 15 -1.55 25.93 24.77
C ILE A 15 -2.04 26.02 23.32
N PRO A 16 -1.53 26.95 22.49
CA PRO A 16 -1.91 26.99 21.10
C PRO A 16 -1.63 25.63 20.52
N ASP A 17 -2.65 25.05 19.88
CA ASP A 17 -2.60 23.78 19.15
C ASP A 17 -1.39 23.84 18.21
N GLN A 18 -0.26 23.31 18.67
CA GLN A 18 0.93 23.24 17.84
C GLN A 18 0.54 22.30 16.71
N PRO A 19 0.61 22.72 15.43
CA PRO A 19 0.30 21.81 14.35
C PRO A 19 1.21 20.60 14.53
N GLU A 20 0.60 19.43 14.76
CA GLU A 20 1.34 18.18 14.86
C GLU A 20 2.30 18.10 13.67
N PRO A 21 3.58 17.76 13.88
CA PRO A 21 4.52 17.68 12.78
C PRO A 21 3.95 16.72 11.73
N ALA A 22 3.74 17.25 10.52
CA ALA A 22 3.25 16.47 9.40
C ALA A 22 4.22 15.30 9.15
N ARG A 23 3.73 14.09 9.41
CA ARG A 23 4.52 12.87 9.28
C ARG A 23 4.83 12.64 7.80
N VAL A 24 6.09 12.36 7.52
CA VAL A 24 6.60 12.10 6.17
C VAL A 24 6.53 10.60 5.94
N LEU A 25 5.68 10.18 5.02
CA LEU A 25 5.66 8.80 4.57
C LEU A 25 6.81 8.58 3.58
N PRO A 26 7.55 7.45 3.68
CA PRO A 26 8.48 7.09 2.62
C PRO A 26 7.69 6.86 1.33
N ALA A 27 8.25 7.28 0.20
CA ALA A 27 7.66 6.97 -1.09
C ALA A 27 7.61 5.43 -1.27
N LEU A 28 6.52 4.94 -1.87
CA LEU A 28 6.46 3.55 -2.31
C LEU A 28 7.62 3.26 -3.27
N PRO A 29 8.24 2.07 -3.21
CA PRO A 29 9.32 1.73 -4.13
C PRO A 29 8.78 1.71 -5.56
N ASP A 30 9.45 2.41 -6.47
CA ASP A 30 9.14 2.41 -7.90
C ASP A 30 9.78 1.23 -8.65
N ARG A 31 10.56 0.40 -7.93
CA ARG A 31 11.26 -0.75 -8.47
C ARG A 31 11.38 -1.89 -7.47
N ASP A 32 11.13 -3.11 -7.95
CA ASP A 32 11.53 -4.37 -7.33
C ASP A 32 12.84 -4.85 -7.98
N HIS A 33 13.77 -5.36 -7.18
CA HIS A 33 15.00 -5.95 -7.71
C HIS A 33 14.75 -7.19 -8.58
N GLU A 34 13.68 -7.93 -8.31
CA GLU A 34 13.31 -9.14 -9.06
C GLU A 34 12.28 -8.84 -10.15
N ASP A 35 11.21 -8.11 -9.84
CA ASP A 35 10.08 -7.90 -10.75
C ASP A 35 10.16 -6.61 -11.60
N GLY A 36 11.16 -5.74 -11.38
CA GLY A 36 11.39 -4.55 -12.21
C GLY A 36 10.55 -3.33 -11.82
N GLU A 37 10.17 -2.50 -12.80
CA GLU A 37 9.40 -1.26 -12.58
C GLU A 37 8.04 -1.55 -11.95
N ILE A 38 7.71 -0.85 -10.85
CA ILE A 38 6.43 -0.94 -10.15
C ILE A 38 5.60 0.32 -10.39
N ARG A 39 4.36 0.15 -10.83
CA ARG A 39 3.36 1.22 -10.97
C ARG A 39 2.28 1.07 -9.91
N TRP A 40 2.06 2.12 -9.13
CA TRP A 40 1.10 2.13 -8.03
C TRP A 40 -0.23 2.76 -8.41
N GLY A 41 -1.33 2.17 -7.90
CA GLY A 41 -2.67 2.73 -8.01
C GLY A 41 -3.01 3.77 -6.93
N ARG A 42 -4.30 4.09 -6.78
CA ARG A 42 -4.82 4.87 -5.64
C ARG A 42 -4.99 3.96 -4.42
N TRP A 43 -4.83 4.53 -3.23
CA TRP A 43 -5.20 3.87 -1.98
C TRP A 43 -6.71 3.64 -1.88
N GLU A 44 -7.10 2.46 -1.44
CA GLU A 44 -8.48 2.05 -1.22
C GLU A 44 -8.60 1.33 0.14
N PRO A 45 -9.70 1.51 0.89
CA PRO A 45 -9.95 0.75 2.12
C PRO A 45 -9.99 -0.77 1.84
N ALA A 46 -9.21 -1.55 2.58
CA ALA A 46 -9.16 -3.00 2.41
C ALA A 46 -10.33 -3.65 3.17
N LEU A 47 -11.43 -3.90 2.48
CA LEU A 47 -12.62 -4.54 3.06
C LEU A 47 -12.38 -5.99 3.53
N ALA A 48 -11.36 -6.68 3.01
CA ALA A 48 -11.18 -8.13 3.17
C ALA A 48 -9.73 -8.63 3.30
N ALA A 49 -8.74 -7.76 3.49
CA ALA A 49 -7.35 -8.18 3.67
C ALA A 49 -7.08 -8.60 5.13
N SER A 50 -7.85 -9.57 5.64
CA SER A 50 -7.70 -10.13 7.00
C SER A 50 -6.64 -11.22 7.11
N HIS A 51 -6.08 -11.71 6.00
CA HIS A 51 -5.15 -12.86 5.96
C HIS A 51 -3.68 -12.50 5.73
N ILE A 52 -3.36 -11.21 5.54
CA ILE A 52 -1.99 -10.69 5.64
C ILE A 52 -1.95 -10.12 7.05
N ASP A 53 -1.35 -10.81 8.03
CA ASP A 53 -1.51 -10.51 9.47
C ASP A 53 -1.54 -8.98 9.77
N PRO A 54 -2.72 -8.40 10.06
CA PRO A 54 -2.96 -6.97 9.87
C PRO A 54 -2.78 -6.11 11.13
N ARG A 55 -2.20 -6.65 12.21
CA ARG A 55 -1.99 -5.84 13.43
C ARG A 55 -0.80 -4.92 13.22
N CYS A 56 -1.03 -3.60 13.08
CA CYS A 56 0.06 -2.60 13.15
C CYS A 56 0.86 -2.86 14.44
N PRO A 57 2.15 -3.25 14.39
CA PRO A 57 2.93 -3.52 15.61
C PRO A 57 3.09 -2.27 16.46
N THR A 58 2.94 -1.07 15.87
CA THR A 58 3.01 0.20 16.58
C THR A 58 1.76 0.49 17.44
N CYS A 59 0.55 0.17 16.96
CA CYS A 59 -0.69 0.61 17.64
C CYS A 59 -1.77 -0.48 17.82
N ALA A 60 -1.51 -1.70 17.38
CA ALA A 60 -2.44 -2.84 17.45
C ALA A 60 -3.84 -2.54 16.86
N PHE A 61 -3.91 -1.72 15.80
CA PHE A 61 -5.16 -1.30 15.18
C PHE A 61 -6.01 -2.51 14.73
N PRO A 62 -7.29 -2.61 15.16
CA PRO A 62 -8.14 -3.78 14.90
C PRO A 62 -9.00 -3.66 13.63
N GLY A 63 -8.96 -2.52 12.93
CA GLY A 63 -9.81 -2.23 11.76
C GLY A 63 -9.15 -2.54 10.41
N PRO A 64 -9.87 -2.31 9.30
CA PRO A 64 -9.34 -2.54 7.97
C PRO A 64 -8.19 -1.58 7.64
N LEU A 65 -7.12 -2.09 7.06
CA LEU A 65 -5.98 -1.30 6.60
C LEU A 65 -6.32 -0.60 5.28
N SER A 66 -5.63 0.50 4.96
CA SER A 66 -5.65 1.01 3.59
C SER A 66 -4.72 0.15 2.73
N THR A 67 -5.12 -0.16 1.50
CA THR A 67 -4.29 -0.91 0.55
C THR A 67 -4.12 -0.17 -0.77
N VAL A 68 -2.98 -0.36 -1.41
CA VAL A 68 -2.75 -0.01 -2.82
C VAL A 68 -2.04 -1.16 -3.51
N PHE A 69 -2.31 -1.32 -4.80
CA PHE A 69 -1.70 -2.37 -5.62
C PHE A 69 -0.57 -1.80 -6.46
N GLY A 70 0.56 -2.50 -6.47
CA GLY A 70 1.66 -2.28 -7.40
C GLY A 70 1.54 -3.23 -8.58
N GLN A 71 1.88 -2.74 -9.77
CA GLN A 71 1.88 -3.52 -11.00
C GLN A 71 3.25 -3.52 -11.65
N THR A 72 3.66 -4.68 -12.15
CA THR A 72 4.89 -4.81 -12.95
C THR A 72 4.57 -5.26 -14.37
N TRP A 73 5.47 -4.94 -15.30
CA TRP A 73 5.30 -5.28 -16.71
C TRP A 73 5.55 -6.77 -16.92
N TYR A 74 4.52 -7.51 -17.33
CA TYR A 74 4.61 -8.94 -17.56
C TYR A 74 4.54 -9.25 -19.05
N THR A 75 5.51 -10.04 -19.52
CA THR A 75 5.53 -10.60 -20.86
C THR A 75 5.28 -12.11 -20.74
N PRO A 76 4.14 -12.63 -21.23
CA PRO A 76 3.83 -14.05 -21.10
C PRO A 76 4.84 -14.91 -21.86
N GLU A 77 5.09 -16.12 -21.35
CA GLU A 77 5.86 -17.12 -22.08
C GLU A 77 5.11 -17.55 -23.35
N PRO A 78 5.83 -17.89 -24.45
CA PRO A 78 5.20 -18.49 -25.61
C PRO A 78 4.47 -19.78 -25.23
N THR A 79 3.21 -19.89 -25.63
CA THR A 79 2.40 -21.09 -25.39
C THR A 79 2.05 -21.77 -26.70
N PRO A 80 1.94 -23.12 -26.72
CA PRO A 80 1.51 -23.84 -27.90
C PRO A 80 0.02 -23.55 -28.18
N VAL A 81 -0.25 -22.90 -29.31
CA VAL A 81 -1.60 -22.59 -29.77
C VAL A 81 -1.88 -23.34 -31.05
N ARG A 82 -3.05 -23.98 -31.12
CA ARG A 82 -3.49 -24.71 -32.30
C ARG A 82 -4.01 -23.74 -33.35
N VAL A 83 -3.28 -23.63 -34.46
CA VAL A 83 -3.67 -22.78 -35.62
C VAL A 83 -4.48 -23.56 -36.65
N ARG A 84 -4.34 -24.89 -36.69
CA ARG A 84 -5.12 -25.75 -37.57
C ARG A 84 -5.57 -27.01 -36.84
N ARG A 85 -6.86 -27.33 -36.94
CA ARG A 85 -7.36 -28.65 -36.51
C ARG A 85 -6.88 -29.72 -37.47
N SER A 86 -6.70 -30.93 -36.93
CA SER A 86 -6.49 -32.14 -37.72
C SER A 86 -7.60 -32.37 -38.74
N ARG A 87 -7.22 -32.93 -39.88
CA ARG A 87 -8.10 -33.43 -40.95
C ARG A 87 -7.74 -34.91 -41.22
N PRO A 88 -8.58 -35.70 -41.90
CA PRO A 88 -8.22 -37.07 -42.26
C PRO A 88 -6.87 -37.09 -43.00
N GLY A 89 -5.90 -37.87 -42.50
CA GLY A 89 -4.54 -37.95 -43.03
C GLY A 89 -3.62 -36.76 -42.73
N GLN A 90 -4.06 -35.76 -41.95
CA GLN A 90 -3.25 -34.59 -41.59
C GLN A 90 -3.36 -34.28 -40.08
N PRO A 91 -2.23 -34.23 -39.34
CA PRO A 91 -2.23 -33.88 -37.92
C PRO A 91 -2.63 -32.41 -37.69
N SER A 92 -2.93 -32.07 -36.43
CA SER A 92 -3.15 -30.67 -36.04
C SER A 92 -1.86 -29.87 -36.18
N GLU A 93 -1.97 -28.62 -36.56
CA GLU A 93 -0.86 -27.68 -36.63
C GLU A 93 -0.86 -26.80 -35.39
N TRP A 94 0.30 -26.75 -34.73
CA TRP A 94 0.53 -26.01 -33.51
C TRP A 94 1.71 -25.08 -33.72
N VAL A 95 1.60 -23.85 -33.25
CA VAL A 95 2.68 -22.86 -33.26
C VAL A 95 2.88 -22.33 -31.86
N GLN A 96 4.10 -21.85 -31.58
CA GLN A 96 4.36 -21.07 -30.37
C GLN A 96 3.84 -19.65 -30.60
N ALA A 97 2.83 -19.26 -29.83
CA ALA A 97 2.29 -17.91 -29.87
C ALA A 97 2.54 -17.23 -28.52
N GLN A 98 3.03 -16.00 -28.58
CA GLN A 98 3.21 -15.16 -27.41
C GLN A 98 2.05 -14.18 -27.31
N GLY A 99 1.39 -14.14 -26.15
CA GLY A 99 0.37 -13.15 -25.86
C GLY A 99 0.96 -11.74 -25.75
N PRO A 100 0.12 -10.68 -25.85
CA PRO A 100 0.60 -9.32 -25.63
C PRO A 100 1.08 -9.14 -24.19
N SER A 101 2.14 -8.35 -23.99
CA SER A 101 2.58 -7.94 -22.66
C SER A 101 1.54 -7.04 -21.97
N TYR A 102 1.44 -7.09 -20.65
CA TYR A 102 0.47 -6.33 -19.86
C TYR A 102 0.98 -6.01 -18.45
N TRP A 103 0.38 -5.00 -17.81
CA TRP A 103 0.64 -4.68 -16.40
C TRP A 103 -0.10 -5.66 -15.49
N CYS A 104 0.64 -6.47 -14.73
CA CYS A 104 0.09 -7.45 -13.80
C CYS A 104 0.16 -6.93 -12.37
N LYS A 105 -0.91 -7.12 -11.56
CA LYS A 105 -0.87 -6.80 -10.12
C LYS A 105 0.04 -7.79 -9.40
N THR A 106 1.16 -7.30 -8.88
CA THR A 106 2.26 -8.09 -8.29
C THR A 106 2.61 -7.67 -6.87
N HIS A 107 2.21 -6.48 -6.42
CA HIS A 107 2.51 -5.99 -5.08
C HIS A 107 1.28 -5.48 -4.34
N TYR A 108 1.35 -5.53 -3.02
CA TYR A 108 0.42 -4.90 -2.09
C TYR A 108 1.21 -3.97 -1.18
N ALA A 109 0.87 -2.68 -1.14
CA ALA A 109 1.28 -1.85 -0.01
C ALA A 109 0.09 -1.68 0.92
N VAL A 110 0.36 -1.84 2.20
CA VAL A 110 -0.63 -1.86 3.27
C VAL A 110 -0.23 -0.76 4.25
N ARG A 111 -1.19 0.10 4.60
CA ARG A 111 -0.98 1.23 5.51
C ARG A 111 -1.97 1.18 6.66
N CYS A 112 -1.47 1.37 7.88
CA CYS A 112 -2.32 1.56 9.04
C CYS A 112 -2.87 2.99 9.12
N PRO A 113 -4.19 3.20 9.22
CA PRO A 113 -4.78 4.54 9.27
C PRO A 113 -4.53 5.29 10.60
N GLN A 114 -4.04 4.61 11.65
CA GLN A 114 -3.77 5.23 12.95
C GLN A 114 -2.30 5.65 13.11
N CYS A 115 -1.38 4.74 12.78
CA CYS A 115 0.05 4.89 12.99
C CYS A 115 0.78 5.33 11.70
N ASP A 116 0.12 5.27 10.54
CA ASP A 116 0.68 5.46 9.19
C ASP A 116 1.83 4.50 8.84
N GLU A 117 2.03 3.46 9.65
CA GLU A 117 2.98 2.39 9.37
C GLU A 117 2.57 1.70 8.07
N MET A 118 3.56 1.53 7.18
CA MET A 118 3.35 0.99 5.85
C MET A 118 4.30 -0.17 5.59
N THR A 119 3.74 -1.25 5.05
CA THR A 119 4.49 -2.45 4.67
C THR A 119 4.14 -2.81 3.24
N VAL A 120 5.14 -3.24 2.47
CA VAL A 120 4.98 -3.67 1.08
C VAL A 120 5.21 -5.16 0.99
N TYR A 121 4.32 -5.88 0.31
CA TYR A 121 4.38 -7.32 0.11
C TYR A 121 4.34 -7.66 -1.37
N ARG A 122 5.06 -8.69 -1.77
CA ARG A 122 4.81 -9.36 -3.04
C ARG A 122 3.56 -10.22 -2.95
N ARG A 123 2.77 -10.24 -4.01
CA ARG A 123 1.49 -10.97 -4.09
C ARG A 123 1.67 -12.49 -4.21
N SER A 124 2.77 -12.94 -4.81
CA SER A 124 3.02 -14.35 -5.08
C SER A 124 3.25 -15.15 -3.79
N ASP A 125 4.06 -14.62 -2.90
CA ASP A 125 4.64 -15.32 -1.75
C ASP A 125 4.46 -14.58 -0.41
N TRP A 126 3.86 -13.40 -0.42
CA TRP A 126 3.74 -12.51 0.75
C TRP A 126 5.08 -12.09 1.35
N THR A 127 6.16 -12.14 0.56
CA THR A 127 7.46 -11.65 0.99
C THR A 127 7.40 -10.14 1.18
N GLU A 128 7.78 -9.68 2.37
CA GLU A 128 7.92 -8.26 2.67
C GLU A 128 9.09 -7.67 1.87
N ILE A 129 8.82 -6.58 1.16
CA ILE A 129 9.85 -5.76 0.51
C ILE A 129 10.21 -4.65 1.48
N HIS A 130 11.39 -4.76 2.09
CA HIS A 130 11.95 -3.67 2.89
C HIS A 130 12.37 -2.53 1.96
N TYR A 131 11.59 -1.45 1.97
CA TYR A 131 11.95 -0.18 1.39
C TYR A 131 12.59 0.68 2.49
N ARG A 132 13.48 1.60 2.10
CA ARG A 132 14.31 2.35 3.07
C ARG A 132 13.43 2.96 4.18
N PRO A 133 13.94 3.04 5.42
CA PRO A 133 13.22 3.69 6.50
C PRO A 133 12.82 5.12 6.09
N PRO A 134 11.68 5.63 6.58
CA PRO A 134 11.21 6.98 6.27
C PRO A 134 12.34 7.99 6.49
N THR A 135 12.86 8.56 5.40
CA THR A 135 13.64 9.80 5.48
C THR A 135 12.65 10.90 5.82
N THR A 136 12.82 11.53 6.98
CA THR A 136 12.01 12.60 7.58
C THR A 136 11.94 13.90 6.76
N GLU A 137 11.94 13.86 5.43
CA GLU A 137 12.02 15.05 4.57
C GLU A 137 10.93 15.08 3.50
N ARG A 138 9.68 15.31 3.93
CA ARG A 138 8.61 16.05 3.23
C ARG A 138 7.24 15.85 3.89
N ALA A 139 6.81 16.85 4.63
CA ALA A 139 5.48 16.95 5.20
C ALA A 139 4.39 16.63 4.15
N VAL A 140 3.68 15.51 4.32
CA VAL A 140 2.43 15.27 3.59
C VAL A 140 1.30 15.84 4.47
N PRO A 141 0.56 16.86 4.02
CA PRO A 141 -0.60 17.33 4.77
C PRO A 141 -1.63 16.20 4.88
N LYS A 142 -2.32 16.08 6.03
CA LYS A 142 -3.47 15.18 6.20
C LYS A 142 -4.48 15.52 5.10
N THR A 143 -4.63 14.68 4.08
CA THR A 143 -5.71 14.83 3.12
C THR A 143 -6.97 14.20 3.68
N ASP A 144 -8.11 14.87 3.47
CA ASP A 144 -9.45 14.47 3.92
C ASP A 144 -9.95 13.14 3.30
N ASP A 145 -9.12 12.44 2.51
CA ASP A 145 -9.40 11.09 1.99
C ASP A 145 -9.33 9.99 3.07
N ASN A 146 -9.02 10.34 4.32
CA ASN A 146 -8.98 9.43 5.48
C ASN A 146 -10.31 9.34 6.26
N VAL A 147 -11.43 9.82 5.72
CA VAL A 147 -12.75 9.66 6.37
C VAL A 147 -13.26 8.24 6.15
N LEU A 148 -13.06 7.40 7.17
CA LEU A 148 -13.75 6.14 7.37
C LEU A 148 -15.25 6.42 7.56
N PHE A 149 -16.10 5.77 6.75
CA PHE A 149 -17.49 5.46 7.15
C PHE A 149 -17.50 4.14 7.90
#